data_AF-A0A926Y024-F1
#
_entry.id   AF-A0A926Y024-F1
#
_cell.length_a   1.000
_cell.length_b   1.000
_cell.length_c   1.000
_cell.angle_alpha   90.00
_cell.angle_beta   90.00
_cell.angle_gamma   90.00
#
_symmetry.space_group_name_H-M   'P 1'
#
loop_
_entity.id
_entity.type
_entity.pdbx_description
1 polymer ?
#
loop_
_entity_poly.entity_id
_entity_poly.type
_entity_poly.pdbx_seq_one_letter_code
_entity_poly.pdbx_strand_id
1 'polypeptide(L)'
;MKNYQSLWAFAAIIFLSLGYVVSCKKESDTPVKSQDDNQYMEIGGLQAKVNLGLNTKNNSFTLEQEALVDNQLTLPKGTVIQKIENDPHSLLFTLPINYRLTGSGARVAETALTGGKVTCKCTQGSGCSPLVSTIQKTTIGCLMNDQCGACTNMTSARIGSEDVEIQNSQVIDFSKDIHFVTEKSGLSGLKCITSEILDVKEVQEGLRKFVTAYQGKNTEQLYKANSIEEMPENYEFVVVSAYGRVVLVPVDKTLAYFLTNSATNDGFVSRARVAAESCKCNSGTSGCVKGSKSVPFLGKVVYCEAGKCTNCSLNY
;
A
#
# COMPACT_ATOMS: atom_id res chain seq x y z
N MET A 1 -25.12 73.76 31.66
CA MET A 1 -25.12 74.41 30.33
C MET A 1 -23.95 73.86 29.53
N LYS A 2 -24.25 73.23 28.37
CA LYS A 2 -23.38 72.89 27.22
C LYS A 2 -22.22 71.92 27.50
N ASN A 3 -21.83 70.98 26.65
CA ASN A 3 -22.34 70.34 25.43
C ASN A 3 -21.35 69.16 25.18
N TYR A 4 -21.83 67.94 25.03
CA TYR A 4 -21.84 67.16 23.78
C TYR A 4 -20.49 66.69 23.19
N GLN A 5 -20.44 65.37 22.99
CA GLN A 5 -19.80 64.61 21.90
C GLN A 5 -18.28 64.43 21.83
N SER A 6 -17.84 63.17 21.85
CA SER A 6 -17.45 62.38 20.65
C SER A 6 -16.59 61.18 21.09
N LEU A 7 -17.09 59.96 20.87
CA LEU A 7 -16.72 59.03 19.79
C LEU A 7 -15.77 57.91 20.25
N TRP A 8 -16.30 56.71 20.04
CA TRP A 8 -15.75 55.39 20.26
C TRP A 8 -14.68 55.07 19.21
N ALA A 9 -13.68 54.27 19.59
CA ALA A 9 -12.92 53.43 18.65
C ALA A 9 -12.49 52.13 19.37
N PHE A 10 -13.36 51.12 19.32
CA PHE A 10 -12.99 49.72 19.58
C PHE A 10 -12.43 49.14 18.27
N ALA A 11 -11.18 48.71 18.28
CA ALA A 11 -10.59 47.94 17.20
C ALA A 11 -11.13 46.51 17.25
N ALA A 12 -12.07 46.19 16.36
CA ALA A 12 -12.51 44.82 16.10
C ALA A 12 -11.53 44.17 15.11
N ILE A 13 -10.87 43.11 15.54
CA ILE A 13 -10.04 42.24 14.70
C ILE A 13 -10.99 41.41 13.83
N ILE A 14 -11.00 41.68 12.53
CA ILE A 14 -11.72 40.89 11.54
C ILE A 14 -10.86 39.68 11.18
N PHE A 15 -11.26 38.49 11.64
CA PHE A 15 -10.81 37.22 11.06
C PHE A 15 -11.59 36.98 9.76
N LEU A 16 -10.97 37.27 8.62
CA LEU A 16 -11.44 36.81 7.32
C LEU A 16 -11.02 35.34 7.15
N SER A 17 -11.83 34.42 7.67
CA SER A 17 -11.82 33.04 7.19
C SER A 17 -12.55 33.01 5.84
N LEU A 18 -11.78 32.93 4.75
CA LEU A 18 -12.28 32.54 3.43
C LEU A 18 -12.69 31.05 3.49
N GLY A 19 -13.87 30.80 4.03
CA GLY A 19 -14.56 29.53 3.88
C GLY A 19 -15.17 29.48 2.47
N TYR A 20 -14.49 28.81 1.54
CA TYR A 20 -15.14 28.35 0.32
C TYR A 20 -16.14 27.25 0.69
N VAL A 21 -17.41 27.61 0.78
CA VAL A 21 -18.51 26.65 0.74
C VAL A 21 -18.79 26.36 -0.73
N VAL A 22 -18.26 25.24 -1.24
CA VAL A 22 -18.71 24.70 -2.52
C VAL A 22 -19.99 23.92 -2.28
N SER A 23 -21.10 24.53 -2.70
CA SER A 23 -22.42 23.91 -2.75
C SER A 23 -22.48 22.96 -3.95
N CYS A 24 -22.58 21.65 -3.71
CA CYS A 24 -22.82 20.68 -4.78
C CYS A 24 -24.30 20.71 -5.18
N LYS A 25 -24.60 21.36 -6.30
CA LYS A 25 -25.88 21.25 -6.98
C LYS A 25 -25.91 19.89 -7.70
N LYS A 26 -26.95 19.09 -7.45
CA LYS A 26 -27.18 17.81 -8.12
C LYS A 26 -27.64 18.11 -9.56
N GLU A 27 -26.80 17.85 -10.54
CA GLU A 27 -27.11 18.08 -11.96
C GLU A 27 -27.24 16.74 -12.70
N SER A 28 -28.51 16.43 -12.97
CA SER A 28 -29.07 15.70 -14.12
C SER A 28 -28.22 14.61 -14.79
N ASP A 29 -28.67 13.36 -14.61
CA ASP A 29 -28.30 12.20 -15.42
C ASP A 29 -28.61 12.44 -16.91
N THR A 30 -27.57 12.53 -17.74
CA THR A 30 -27.69 12.22 -19.18
C THR A 30 -26.61 11.20 -19.54
N PRO A 31 -26.98 10.05 -20.12
CA PRO A 31 -26.00 9.06 -20.55
C PRO A 31 -25.24 9.59 -21.76
N VAL A 32 -23.91 9.67 -21.63
CA VAL A 32 -23.02 10.10 -22.71
C VAL A 32 -22.71 8.89 -23.59
N LYS A 33 -23.22 8.91 -24.83
CA LYS A 33 -22.84 7.95 -25.87
C LYS A 33 -21.42 8.25 -26.35
N SER A 34 -20.62 7.21 -26.54
CA SER A 34 -19.25 7.35 -27.03
C SER A 34 -19.04 6.61 -28.36
N GLN A 35 -18.40 7.30 -29.30
CA GLN A 35 -18.01 6.83 -30.62
C GLN A 35 -16.61 7.43 -30.88
N ASP A 36 -15.65 6.56 -31.24
CA ASP A 36 -14.25 6.80 -31.63
C ASP A 36 -13.13 6.85 -30.57
N ASP A 37 -11.92 6.50 -31.04
CA ASP A 37 -10.89 5.62 -30.42
C ASP A 37 -9.71 6.31 -29.70
N ASN A 38 -9.84 7.59 -29.38
CA ASN A 38 -8.97 8.31 -28.43
C ASN A 38 -9.85 9.34 -27.74
N GLN A 39 -10.53 8.92 -26.67
CA GLN A 39 -11.54 9.78 -26.05
C GLN A 39 -10.89 10.72 -25.04
N TYR A 40 -11.13 12.00 -25.27
CA TYR A 40 -11.09 12.99 -24.22
C TYR A 40 -12.45 12.94 -23.53
N MET A 41 -12.49 12.50 -22.27
CA MET A 41 -13.70 12.64 -21.45
C MET A 41 -13.64 14.00 -20.75
N GLU A 42 -14.65 14.84 -20.93
CA GLU A 42 -14.83 16.01 -20.06
C GLU A 42 -15.58 15.57 -18.81
N ILE A 43 -14.89 15.60 -17.67
CA ILE A 43 -15.49 15.38 -16.36
C ILE A 43 -15.35 16.70 -15.60
N GLY A 44 -16.45 17.47 -15.50
CA GLY A 44 -16.46 18.75 -14.77
C GLY A 44 -15.54 19.82 -15.36
N GLY A 45 -15.38 19.89 -16.68
CA GLY A 45 -14.54 20.88 -17.37
C GLY A 45 -13.04 20.56 -17.44
N LEU A 46 -12.61 19.39 -16.96
CA LEU A 46 -11.26 18.87 -17.16
C LEU A 46 -11.23 17.88 -18.33
N GLN A 47 -10.39 18.14 -19.33
CA GLN A 47 -10.14 17.20 -20.42
C GLN A 47 -9.23 16.08 -19.94
N ALA A 48 -9.80 14.90 -19.78
CA ALA A 48 -9.11 13.68 -19.40
C ALA A 48 -8.62 12.93 -20.64
N LYS A 49 -7.32 12.65 -20.75
CA LYS A 49 -6.89 11.59 -21.67
C LYS A 49 -7.30 10.26 -21.06
N VAL A 50 -8.35 9.66 -21.60
CA VAL A 50 -8.83 8.35 -21.19
C VAL A 50 -8.35 7.37 -22.25
N ASN A 51 -7.37 6.54 -21.92
CA ASN A 51 -6.94 5.47 -22.82
C ASN A 51 -7.95 4.32 -22.70
N LEU A 52 -9.11 4.50 -23.33
CA LEU A 52 -10.11 3.46 -23.51
C LEU A 52 -9.56 2.42 -24.49
N GLY A 53 -8.99 1.35 -23.97
CA GLY A 53 -8.34 0.36 -24.81
C GLY A 53 -6.98 0.85 -25.30
N LEU A 54 -6.00 -0.04 -25.19
CA LEU A 54 -4.60 0.23 -25.53
C LEU A 54 -4.44 0.29 -27.05
N ASN A 55 -4.75 1.42 -27.68
CA ASN A 55 -4.46 1.66 -29.09
C ASN A 55 -2.98 2.03 -29.30
N THR A 56 -2.08 1.20 -28.77
CA THR A 56 -0.66 1.24 -29.10
C THR A 56 -0.36 0.18 -30.14
N LYS A 57 0.72 0.36 -30.91
CA LYS A 57 1.13 -0.53 -32.01
C LYS A 57 1.20 -2.02 -31.65
N ASN A 58 1.28 -2.35 -30.36
CA ASN A 58 1.43 -3.69 -29.81
C ASN A 58 0.39 -4.05 -28.71
N ASN A 59 -0.72 -3.31 -28.58
CA ASN A 59 -1.71 -3.51 -27.50
C ASN A 59 -1.10 -3.49 -26.07
N SER A 60 0.04 -2.81 -25.90
CA SER A 60 0.83 -2.77 -24.67
C SER A 60 1.38 -1.37 -24.39
N PHE A 61 1.51 -0.99 -23.13
CA PHE A 61 2.23 0.22 -22.75
C PHE A 61 2.91 0.05 -21.39
N THR A 62 3.88 0.92 -21.11
CA THR A 62 4.61 0.93 -19.85
C THR A 62 4.13 2.08 -18.98
N LEU A 63 3.93 1.82 -17.69
CA LEU A 63 3.58 2.85 -16.72
C LEU A 63 4.76 3.82 -16.52
N GLU A 64 4.54 5.10 -16.81
CA GLU A 64 5.54 6.16 -16.58
C GLU A 64 5.58 6.67 -15.13
N GLN A 65 4.55 6.34 -14.35
CA GLN A 65 4.40 6.67 -12.93
C GLN A 65 3.64 5.53 -12.23
N GLU A 66 3.64 5.51 -10.90
CA GLU A 66 2.87 4.52 -10.15
C GLU A 66 1.38 4.56 -10.52
N ALA A 67 0.74 3.39 -10.56
CA ALA A 67 -0.70 3.27 -10.81
C ALA A 67 -1.41 2.59 -9.65
N LEU A 68 -2.58 3.10 -9.30
CA LEU A 68 -3.44 2.49 -8.28
C LEU A 68 -4.51 1.63 -8.94
N VAL A 69 -4.58 0.35 -8.56
CA VAL A 69 -5.62 -0.59 -8.98
C VAL A 69 -6.64 -0.71 -7.85
N ASP A 70 -7.86 -0.25 -8.12
CA ASP A 70 -9.02 -0.31 -7.21
C ASP A 70 -8.74 0.11 -5.74
N ASN A 71 -7.88 1.12 -5.55
CA ASN A 71 -7.46 1.63 -4.23
C ASN A 71 -6.76 0.63 -3.30
N GLN A 72 -6.41 -0.57 -3.78
CA GLN A 72 -5.84 -1.64 -2.95
C GLN A 72 -4.41 -2.01 -3.36
N LEU A 73 -4.12 -2.01 -4.66
CA LEU A 73 -2.81 -2.41 -5.20
C LEU A 73 -2.13 -1.22 -5.88
N THR A 74 -0.90 -0.92 -5.47
CA THR A 74 -0.06 0.07 -6.17
C THR A 74 0.92 -0.66 -7.08
N LEU A 75 0.80 -0.45 -8.39
CA LEU A 75 1.76 -0.93 -9.38
C LEU A 75 2.87 0.12 -9.55
N PRO A 76 4.15 -0.29 -9.53
CA PRO A 76 5.27 0.63 -9.67
C PRO A 76 5.40 1.15 -11.10
N LYS A 77 6.12 2.27 -11.25
CA LYS A 77 6.64 2.74 -12.54
C LYS A 77 7.40 1.60 -13.24
N GLY A 78 7.28 1.53 -14.56
CA GLY A 78 7.92 0.51 -15.39
C GLY A 78 7.10 -0.78 -15.55
N THR A 79 5.96 -0.91 -14.85
CA THR A 79 5.03 -2.02 -15.08
C THR A 79 4.50 -1.96 -16.51
N VAL A 80 4.54 -3.09 -17.22
CA VAL A 80 3.99 -3.21 -18.57
C VAL A 80 2.56 -3.71 -18.47
N ILE A 81 1.62 -2.98 -19.07
CA ILE A 81 0.20 -3.36 -19.15
C ILE A 81 -0.11 -3.77 -20.58
N GLN A 82 -0.82 -4.87 -20.76
CA GLN A 82 -1.16 -5.47 -22.05
C GLN A 82 -2.64 -5.84 -22.11
N LYS A 83 -3.27 -5.60 -23.26
CA LYS A 83 -4.62 -6.09 -23.52
C LYS A 83 -4.55 -7.57 -23.91
N ILE A 84 -5.48 -8.36 -23.42
CA ILE A 84 -5.61 -9.77 -23.81
C ILE A 84 -6.58 -9.84 -24.99
N GLU A 85 -6.11 -10.24 -26.17
CA GLU A 85 -6.93 -10.21 -27.41
C GLU A 85 -8.21 -11.04 -27.30
N ASN A 86 -8.11 -12.19 -26.63
CA ASN A 86 -9.23 -13.12 -26.44
C ASN A 86 -10.00 -12.91 -25.12
N ASP A 87 -9.65 -11.88 -24.34
CA ASP A 87 -10.33 -11.54 -23.08
C ASP A 87 -10.42 -10.01 -22.93
N PRO A 88 -11.40 -9.37 -23.58
CA PRO A 88 -11.54 -7.91 -23.61
C PRO A 88 -11.89 -7.32 -22.24
N HIS A 89 -12.25 -8.16 -21.26
CA HIS A 89 -12.59 -7.76 -19.90
C HIS A 89 -11.38 -7.73 -18.96
N SER A 90 -10.19 -8.05 -19.50
CA SER A 90 -8.98 -8.17 -18.71
C SER A 90 -7.80 -7.39 -19.27
N LEU A 91 -6.97 -6.89 -18.35
CA LEU A 91 -5.63 -6.38 -18.63
C LEU A 91 -4.60 -7.24 -17.93
N LEU A 92 -3.60 -7.70 -18.67
CA LEU A 92 -2.41 -8.33 -18.10
C LEU A 92 -1.44 -7.23 -17.65
N PHE A 93 -0.79 -7.41 -16.50
CA PHE A 93 0.31 -6.57 -16.06
C PHE A 93 1.53 -7.42 -15.73
N THR A 94 2.70 -6.92 -16.13
CA THR A 94 4.01 -7.50 -15.83
C THR A 94 4.82 -6.48 -15.05
N LEU A 95 5.26 -6.87 -13.86
CA LEU A 95 6.06 -6.05 -12.95
C LEU A 95 7.52 -5.97 -13.45
N PRO A 96 8.26 -4.89 -13.11
CA PRO A 96 9.69 -4.83 -13.40
C PRO A 96 10.48 -5.91 -12.64
N ILE A 97 11.72 -6.19 -13.09
CA ILE A 97 12.51 -7.36 -12.68
C ILE A 97 12.71 -7.53 -11.16
N ASN A 98 12.76 -6.43 -10.40
CA ASN A 98 12.95 -6.45 -8.94
C ASN A 98 11.65 -6.43 -8.15
N TYR A 99 10.49 -6.37 -8.81
CA TYR A 99 9.21 -6.32 -8.15
C TYR A 99 8.50 -7.66 -8.22
N ARG A 100 7.77 -8.00 -7.17
CA ARG A 100 6.92 -9.19 -7.15
C ARG A 100 5.56 -8.89 -6.55
N LEU A 101 4.55 -9.56 -7.06
CA LEU A 101 3.19 -9.57 -6.55
C LEU A 101 3.04 -10.70 -5.53
N THR A 102 2.38 -10.41 -4.42
CA THR A 102 1.93 -11.39 -3.42
C THR A 102 0.51 -11.04 -2.98
N GLY A 103 -0.13 -11.94 -2.23
CA GLY A 103 -1.42 -11.72 -1.58
C GLY A 103 -1.98 -13.03 -1.01
N SER A 104 -3.22 -12.97 -0.55
CA SER A 104 -3.97 -14.12 -0.06
C SER A 104 -4.71 -14.81 -1.22
N GLY A 105 -4.64 -16.13 -1.26
CA GLY A 105 -5.30 -16.97 -2.28
C GLY A 105 -4.78 -18.39 -2.21
N ALA A 106 -5.61 -19.38 -2.57
CA ALA A 106 -5.18 -20.78 -2.60
C ALA A 106 -3.96 -20.91 -3.53
N ARG A 107 -2.76 -21.09 -2.95
CA ARG A 107 -1.43 -21.19 -3.60
C ARG A 107 -0.65 -19.89 -3.89
N VAL A 108 -1.22 -18.71 -3.63
CA VAL A 108 -0.54 -17.42 -3.89
C VAL A 108 0.39 -17.01 -2.75
N ALA A 109 0.02 -17.33 -1.51
CA ALA A 109 0.70 -16.83 -0.30
C ALA A 109 2.20 -17.19 -0.22
N GLU A 110 2.62 -18.28 -0.86
CA GLU A 110 4.00 -18.79 -0.80
C GLU A 110 4.86 -18.38 -2.01
N THR A 111 4.29 -17.77 -3.06
CA THR A 111 4.98 -17.52 -4.32
C THR A 111 4.99 -16.05 -4.70
N ALA A 112 6.18 -15.50 -4.94
CA ALA A 112 6.35 -14.16 -5.45
C ALA A 112 6.17 -14.15 -6.99
N LEU A 113 5.11 -13.49 -7.48
CA LEU A 113 4.75 -13.52 -8.90
C LEU A 113 5.29 -12.32 -9.67
N THR A 114 5.64 -12.47 -10.94
CA THR A 114 6.19 -11.37 -11.78
C THR A 114 5.10 -10.47 -12.37
N GLY A 115 3.84 -10.73 -12.10
CA GLY A 115 2.72 -10.03 -12.72
C GLY A 115 1.38 -10.65 -12.36
N GLY A 116 0.33 -10.15 -12.99
CA GLY A 116 -1.04 -10.61 -12.77
C GLY A 116 -1.98 -10.07 -13.83
N LYS A 117 -3.27 -10.18 -13.57
CA LYS A 117 -4.36 -9.78 -14.44
C LYS A 117 -5.39 -9.00 -13.64
N VAL A 118 -5.79 -7.86 -14.17
CA VAL A 118 -6.91 -7.05 -13.68
C VAL A 118 -8.12 -7.39 -14.52
N THR A 119 -9.17 -7.94 -13.91
CA THR A 119 -10.40 -8.38 -14.58
C THR A 119 -11.59 -7.57 -14.11
N CYS A 120 -12.35 -7.05 -15.06
CA CYS A 120 -13.56 -6.29 -14.80
C CYS A 120 -14.78 -7.16 -15.04
N LYS A 121 -15.57 -7.40 -13.98
CA LYS A 121 -16.74 -8.27 -14.04
C LYS A 121 -18.01 -7.48 -13.80
N CYS A 122 -18.98 -7.64 -14.69
CA CYS A 122 -20.33 -7.15 -14.47
C CYS A 122 -21.09 -8.13 -13.57
N THR A 123 -21.71 -7.65 -12.49
CA THR A 123 -22.49 -8.51 -11.59
C THR A 123 -23.89 -8.82 -12.13
N GLN A 124 -24.45 -7.93 -12.96
CA GLN A 124 -25.74 -8.07 -13.62
C GLN A 124 -25.73 -7.40 -15.00
N GLY A 125 -25.92 -8.17 -16.06
CA GLY A 125 -25.91 -7.67 -17.44
C GLY A 125 -24.53 -7.73 -18.11
N SER A 126 -24.24 -6.78 -19.00
CA SER A 126 -23.01 -6.71 -19.80
C SER A 126 -22.46 -5.28 -19.86
N GLY A 127 -21.17 -5.13 -20.20
CA GLY A 127 -20.58 -3.79 -20.44
C GLY A 127 -19.71 -3.25 -19.31
N CYS A 128 -19.01 -4.14 -18.61
CA CYS A 128 -17.94 -3.79 -17.67
C CYS A 128 -16.60 -4.07 -18.36
N SER A 129 -15.78 -3.05 -18.59
CA SER A 129 -14.50 -3.18 -19.31
C SER A 129 -13.37 -2.51 -18.53
N PRO A 130 -12.13 -3.02 -18.60
CA PRO A 130 -11.02 -2.42 -17.90
C PRO A 130 -10.62 -1.08 -18.54
N LEU A 131 -10.18 -0.15 -17.70
CA LEU A 131 -9.78 1.19 -18.09
C LEU A 131 -8.48 1.57 -17.38
N VAL A 132 -7.63 2.31 -18.09
CA VAL A 132 -6.49 3.05 -17.50
C VAL A 132 -6.75 4.54 -17.63
N SER A 133 -6.84 5.24 -16.51
CA SER A 133 -7.07 6.69 -16.43
C SER A 133 -5.81 7.41 -15.95
N THR A 134 -5.49 8.58 -16.51
CA THR A 134 -4.32 9.39 -16.13
C THR A 134 -4.67 10.83 -15.73
N ILE A 135 -5.92 11.09 -15.34
CA ILE A 135 -6.47 12.46 -15.16
C ILE A 135 -5.78 13.22 -14.02
N GLN A 136 -5.50 12.53 -12.91
CA GLN A 136 -4.85 13.13 -11.73
C GLN A 136 -3.73 12.24 -11.23
N LYS A 137 -4.01 10.94 -11.11
CA LYS A 137 -3.05 9.87 -10.86
C LYS A 137 -3.34 8.77 -11.86
N THR A 138 -2.34 7.97 -12.20
CA THR A 138 -2.61 6.78 -13.00
C THR A 138 -3.44 5.82 -12.16
N THR A 139 -4.62 5.46 -12.64
CA THR A 139 -5.47 4.46 -12.01
C THR A 139 -5.87 3.40 -13.03
N ILE A 140 -5.96 2.17 -12.55
CA ILE A 140 -6.50 1.06 -13.32
C ILE A 140 -7.79 0.64 -12.63
N GLY A 141 -8.89 0.65 -13.37
CA GLY A 141 -10.20 0.34 -12.83
C GLY A 141 -11.10 -0.25 -13.90
N CYS A 142 -12.39 -0.22 -13.63
CA CYS A 142 -13.39 -0.72 -14.54
C CYS A 142 -14.35 0.39 -14.94
N LEU A 143 -14.64 0.46 -16.24
CA LEU A 143 -15.66 1.31 -16.82
C LEU A 143 -16.93 0.50 -17.01
N MET A 144 -18.04 1.07 -16.57
CA MET A 144 -19.38 0.49 -16.64
C MET A 144 -20.22 1.27 -17.65
N ASN A 145 -20.99 0.57 -18.49
CA ASN A 145 -22.04 1.18 -19.31
C ASN A 145 -23.44 0.95 -18.70
N ASP A 146 -24.46 1.53 -19.32
CA ASP A 146 -25.86 1.48 -18.84
C ASP A 146 -26.48 0.07 -18.81
N GLN A 147 -25.83 -0.93 -19.41
CA GLN A 147 -26.29 -2.32 -19.43
C GLN A 147 -25.74 -3.15 -18.27
N CYS A 148 -24.85 -2.58 -17.45
CA CYS A 148 -24.26 -3.25 -16.32
C CYS A 148 -24.76 -2.66 -15.00
N GLY A 149 -25.37 -3.48 -14.15
CA GLY A 149 -25.94 -3.04 -12.86
C GLY A 149 -24.88 -2.67 -11.81
N ALA A 150 -23.76 -3.39 -11.79
CA ALA A 150 -22.56 -3.02 -11.05
C ALA A 150 -21.32 -3.70 -11.65
N CYS A 151 -20.18 -3.01 -11.59
CA CYS A 151 -18.93 -3.43 -12.22
C CYS A 151 -17.85 -3.53 -11.14
N THR A 152 -17.32 -4.74 -10.93
CA THR A 152 -16.32 -5.03 -9.91
C THR A 152 -14.97 -5.34 -10.53
N ASN A 153 -13.91 -4.86 -9.89
CA ASN A 153 -12.55 -5.20 -10.25
C ASN A 153 -12.07 -6.42 -9.46
N MET A 154 -11.28 -7.28 -10.10
CA MET A 154 -10.64 -8.43 -9.48
C MET A 154 -9.19 -8.52 -9.95
N THR A 155 -8.27 -8.65 -9.01
CA THR A 155 -6.87 -8.97 -9.33
C THR A 155 -6.70 -10.48 -9.26
N SER A 156 -6.10 -11.06 -10.29
CA SER A 156 -5.75 -12.48 -10.35
C SER A 156 -4.32 -12.63 -10.83
N ALA A 157 -3.74 -13.81 -10.68
CA ALA A 157 -2.51 -14.17 -11.37
C ALA A 157 -2.52 -15.62 -11.79
N ARG A 158 -1.72 -15.93 -12.81
CA ARG A 158 -1.61 -17.28 -13.34
C ARG A 158 -0.62 -18.10 -12.52
N ILE A 159 -1.10 -19.18 -11.91
CA ILE A 159 -0.28 -20.16 -11.20
C ILE A 159 -0.43 -21.51 -11.92
N GLY A 160 0.64 -21.92 -12.61
CA GLY A 160 0.58 -23.07 -13.52
C GLY A 160 -0.37 -22.80 -14.69
N SER A 161 -1.44 -23.60 -14.80
CA SER A 161 -2.47 -23.46 -15.84
C SER A 161 -3.72 -22.68 -15.40
N GLU A 162 -3.82 -22.30 -14.13
CA GLU A 162 -5.03 -21.70 -13.55
C GLU A 162 -4.83 -20.22 -13.25
N ASP A 163 -5.86 -19.42 -13.49
CA ASP A 163 -5.94 -18.04 -13.00
C ASP A 163 -6.54 -18.07 -11.59
N VAL A 164 -5.78 -17.60 -10.61
CA VAL A 164 -6.17 -17.58 -9.19
C VAL A 164 -6.42 -16.14 -8.77
N GLU A 165 -7.58 -15.88 -8.18
CA GLU A 165 -7.89 -14.58 -7.57
C GLU A 165 -6.93 -14.30 -6.39
N ILE A 166 -6.41 -13.08 -6.35
CA ILE A 166 -5.50 -12.60 -5.31
C ILE A 166 -6.24 -11.55 -4.49
N GLN A 167 -6.50 -11.89 -3.24
CA GLN A 167 -7.02 -10.97 -2.22
C GLN A 167 -5.84 -10.29 -1.50
N ASN A 168 -6.05 -9.10 -0.96
CA ASN A 168 -5.03 -8.32 -0.25
C ASN A 168 -3.71 -8.20 -1.05
N SER A 169 -3.83 -8.06 -2.37
CA SER A 169 -2.66 -8.09 -3.27
C SER A 169 -1.70 -6.94 -2.97
N GLN A 170 -0.40 -7.21 -2.94
CA GLN A 170 0.64 -6.23 -2.70
C GLN A 170 1.86 -6.45 -3.59
N VAL A 171 2.57 -5.35 -3.89
CA VAL A 171 3.87 -5.40 -4.58
C VAL A 171 5.01 -5.23 -3.58
N ILE A 172 5.98 -6.15 -3.64
CA ILE A 172 7.25 -6.13 -2.92
C ILE A 172 8.34 -5.64 -3.86
N ASP A 173 9.25 -4.79 -3.36
CA ASP A 173 10.42 -4.28 -4.08
C ASP A 173 11.71 -4.93 -3.56
N PHE A 174 12.17 -5.98 -4.25
CA PHE A 174 13.40 -6.71 -3.91
C PHE A 174 14.68 -5.95 -4.26
N SER A 175 14.60 -4.76 -4.86
CA SER A 175 15.78 -3.89 -5.00
C SER A 175 16.15 -3.15 -3.71
N LYS A 176 15.24 -3.15 -2.72
CA LYS A 176 15.46 -2.53 -1.41
C LYS A 176 16.04 -3.55 -0.44
N ASP A 177 17.18 -3.23 0.15
CA ASP A 177 17.85 -4.12 1.10
C ASP A 177 17.13 -4.21 2.45
N ILE A 178 17.45 -5.28 3.17
CA ILE A 178 17.06 -5.45 4.56
C ILE A 178 18.12 -4.80 5.46
N HIS A 179 17.72 -3.87 6.31
CA HIS A 179 18.62 -3.15 7.20
C HIS A 179 17.89 -2.65 8.46
N PHE A 180 18.65 -2.40 9.53
CA PHE A 180 18.12 -1.71 10.71
C PHE A 180 17.78 -0.27 10.38
N VAL A 181 16.69 0.23 10.94
CA VAL A 181 16.38 1.65 10.84
C VAL A 181 17.00 2.38 12.04
N THR A 182 18.06 3.14 11.76
CA THR A 182 18.87 3.82 12.78
C THR A 182 18.57 5.30 12.91
N GLU A 183 17.57 5.83 12.19
CA GLU A 183 17.17 7.23 12.26
C GLU A 183 15.65 7.36 12.04
N LYS A 184 15.02 8.33 12.70
CA LYS A 184 13.57 8.57 12.60
C LYS A 184 13.15 8.95 11.18
N SER A 185 14.00 9.70 10.50
CA SER A 185 13.88 10.06 9.08
C SER A 185 13.74 8.83 8.19
N GLY A 186 14.44 7.74 8.51
CA GLY A 186 14.41 6.48 7.78
C GLY A 186 13.08 5.73 7.85
N LEU A 187 12.18 6.13 8.76
CA LEU A 187 10.84 5.56 8.88
C LEU A 187 9.81 6.29 8.03
N SER A 188 10.14 7.51 7.57
CA SER A 188 9.27 8.28 6.69
C SER A 188 9.11 7.59 5.34
N GLY A 189 7.87 7.35 4.93
CA GLY A 189 7.55 6.74 3.64
C GLY A 189 7.65 5.22 3.57
N LEU A 190 8.07 4.55 4.65
CA LEU A 190 7.99 3.09 4.71
C LEU A 190 6.55 2.66 5.04
N LYS A 191 6.06 1.63 4.35
CA LYS A 191 4.77 0.99 4.65
C LYS A 191 4.99 -0.13 5.66
N CYS A 192 4.00 -0.46 6.50
CA CYS A 192 4.11 -1.63 7.35
C CYS A 192 4.13 -2.92 6.51
N ILE A 193 4.94 -3.89 6.93
CA ILE A 193 4.88 -5.25 6.37
C ILE A 193 3.52 -5.87 6.73
N THR A 194 3.02 -6.79 5.90
CA THR A 194 1.80 -7.56 6.21
C THR A 194 2.10 -9.04 6.36
N SER A 195 1.12 -9.77 6.89
CA SER A 195 1.22 -11.22 7.08
C SER A 195 1.46 -11.96 5.76
N GLU A 196 0.86 -11.50 4.64
CA GLU A 196 1.03 -12.10 3.32
C GLU A 196 2.46 -11.92 2.79
N ILE A 197 3.09 -10.76 3.01
CA ILE A 197 4.49 -10.54 2.64
C ILE A 197 5.42 -11.45 3.47
N LEU A 198 5.11 -11.66 4.74
CA LEU A 198 5.89 -12.53 5.63
C LEU A 198 5.78 -14.02 5.28
N ASP A 199 4.78 -14.44 4.50
CA ASP A 199 4.67 -15.83 4.00
C ASP A 199 5.48 -16.09 2.74
N VAL A 200 5.92 -15.03 2.05
CA VAL A 200 6.73 -15.18 0.83
C VAL A 200 8.10 -15.77 1.18
N LYS A 201 8.44 -16.90 0.55
CA LYS A 201 9.67 -17.64 0.83
C LYS A 201 10.93 -16.79 0.69
N GLU A 202 11.05 -15.99 -0.37
CA GLU A 202 12.20 -15.11 -0.61
C GLU A 202 12.32 -14.01 0.46
N VAL A 203 11.19 -13.56 1.00
CA VAL A 203 11.19 -12.60 2.12
C VAL A 203 11.70 -13.27 3.38
N GLN A 204 11.21 -14.48 3.68
CA GLN A 204 11.68 -15.28 4.81
C GLN A 204 13.17 -15.61 4.71
N GLU A 205 13.66 -16.01 3.54
CA GLU A 205 15.08 -16.30 3.32
C GLU A 205 15.96 -15.05 3.49
N GLY A 206 15.54 -13.92 2.94
CA GLY A 206 16.24 -12.65 3.13
C GLY A 206 16.29 -12.24 4.59
N LEU A 207 15.14 -12.27 5.28
CA LEU A 207 15.07 -11.97 6.71
C LEU A 207 15.94 -12.94 7.51
N ARG A 208 15.89 -14.24 7.24
CA ARG A 208 16.73 -15.25 7.92
C ARG A 208 18.21 -14.90 7.79
N LYS A 209 18.67 -14.64 6.56
CA LYS A 209 20.07 -14.29 6.29
C LYS A 209 20.47 -13.03 7.05
N PHE A 210 19.59 -12.03 7.10
CA PHE A 210 19.82 -10.79 7.82
C PHE A 210 19.88 -11.01 9.34
N VAL A 211 18.88 -11.66 9.94
CA VAL A 211 18.75 -11.75 11.41
C VAL A 211 19.66 -12.77 12.07
N THR A 212 20.15 -13.77 11.34
CA THR A 212 20.96 -14.85 11.93
C THR A 212 22.24 -14.32 12.59
N ALA A 213 22.80 -13.22 12.08
CA ALA A 213 23.95 -12.54 12.68
C ALA A 213 23.63 -11.87 14.03
N TYR A 214 22.35 -11.71 14.37
CA TYR A 214 21.85 -10.91 15.49
C TYR A 214 21.01 -11.72 16.50
N GLN A 215 20.84 -13.02 16.28
CA GLN A 215 19.97 -13.85 17.10
C GLN A 215 20.63 -14.48 18.33
N GLY A 216 21.92 -14.26 18.59
CA GLY A 216 22.58 -14.80 19.79
C GLY A 216 22.57 -16.33 19.87
N LYS A 217 22.70 -16.89 21.08
CA LYS A 217 22.83 -18.36 21.30
C LYS A 217 21.54 -19.07 21.72
N ASN A 218 20.53 -18.36 22.22
CA ASN A 218 19.31 -18.94 22.82
C ASN A 218 18.10 -18.85 21.88
N THR A 219 18.23 -19.36 20.67
CA THR A 219 17.21 -19.25 19.63
C THR A 219 16.04 -20.22 19.82
N GLU A 220 16.23 -21.30 20.58
CA GLU A 220 15.18 -22.29 20.80
C GLU A 220 13.98 -21.71 21.56
N GLN A 221 14.22 -20.94 22.61
CA GLN A 221 13.16 -20.28 23.37
C GLN A 221 12.47 -19.18 22.54
N LEU A 222 13.26 -18.46 21.73
CA LEU A 222 12.75 -17.46 20.81
C LEU A 222 11.72 -18.04 19.83
N TYR A 223 11.99 -19.24 19.28
CA TYR A 223 11.11 -19.87 18.30
C TYR A 223 9.86 -20.52 18.92
N LYS A 224 9.88 -20.79 20.23
CA LYS A 224 8.77 -21.39 20.99
C LYS A 224 7.81 -20.35 21.59
N ALA A 225 8.17 -19.06 21.60
CA ALA A 225 7.32 -18.01 22.15
C ALA A 225 6.01 -17.87 21.35
N ASN A 226 4.87 -18.05 22.02
CA ASN A 226 3.55 -17.96 21.38
C ASN A 226 2.97 -16.55 21.43
N SER A 227 3.55 -15.67 22.24
CA SER A 227 3.12 -14.29 22.44
C SER A 227 4.34 -13.38 22.57
N ILE A 228 4.13 -12.07 22.48
CA ILE A 228 5.21 -11.09 22.67
C ILE A 228 5.68 -11.12 24.12
N GLU A 229 4.75 -11.40 25.04
CA GLU A 229 4.96 -11.47 26.48
C GLU A 229 5.79 -12.69 26.89
N GLU A 230 5.74 -13.77 26.10
CA GLU A 230 6.56 -14.98 26.25
C GLU A 230 7.98 -14.86 25.66
N MET A 231 8.33 -13.71 25.10
CA MET A 231 9.65 -13.52 24.49
C MET A 231 10.77 -13.63 25.53
N PRO A 232 11.90 -14.30 25.23
CA PRO A 232 12.95 -14.50 26.23
C PRO A 232 13.57 -13.17 26.64
N GLU A 233 13.92 -13.03 27.93
CA GLU A 233 14.41 -11.79 28.50
C GLU A 233 15.72 -11.27 27.87
N ASN A 234 16.49 -12.12 27.19
CA ASN A 234 17.70 -11.71 26.49
C ASN A 234 17.46 -11.15 25.08
N TYR A 235 16.20 -11.02 24.63
CA TYR A 235 15.85 -10.43 23.34
C TYR A 235 15.12 -9.10 23.49
N GLU A 236 15.28 -8.23 22.49
CA GLU A 236 14.50 -7.01 22.33
C GLU A 236 14.07 -6.84 20.88
N PHE A 237 12.99 -6.10 20.66
CA PHE A 237 12.53 -5.79 19.31
C PHE A 237 13.24 -4.57 18.77
N VAL A 238 13.69 -4.69 17.53
CA VAL A 238 14.34 -3.61 16.78
C VAL A 238 13.62 -3.39 15.47
N VAL A 239 13.55 -2.13 15.04
CA VAL A 239 12.93 -1.78 13.77
C VAL A 239 13.85 -2.10 12.61
N VAL A 240 13.32 -2.86 11.66
CA VAL A 240 13.99 -3.25 10.43
C VAL A 240 13.16 -2.79 9.24
N SER A 241 13.84 -2.20 8.26
CA SER A 241 13.31 -2.01 6.93
C SER A 241 13.63 -3.27 6.14
N ALA A 242 12.61 -4.04 5.76
CA ALA A 242 12.74 -5.21 4.92
C ALA A 242 12.03 -4.94 3.59
N TYR A 243 12.78 -4.83 2.49
CA TYR A 243 12.22 -4.55 1.16
C TYR A 243 11.36 -3.27 1.11
N GLY A 244 11.78 -2.23 1.84
CA GLY A 244 11.04 -0.98 1.97
C GLY A 244 9.75 -1.08 2.79
N ARG A 245 9.68 -2.06 3.69
CA ARG A 245 8.59 -2.23 4.65
C ARG A 245 9.13 -2.24 6.08
N VAL A 246 8.41 -1.63 7.01
CA VAL A 246 8.75 -1.67 8.44
C VAL A 246 8.25 -2.97 9.05
N VAL A 247 9.15 -3.65 9.76
CA VAL A 247 8.86 -4.82 10.59
C VAL A 247 9.69 -4.74 11.88
N LEU A 248 9.13 -5.23 12.98
CA LEU A 248 9.85 -5.39 14.24
C LEU A 248 10.31 -6.82 14.36
N VAL A 249 11.63 -7.00 14.49
CA VAL A 249 12.25 -8.30 14.63
C VAL A 249 12.93 -8.42 15.99
N PRO A 250 12.89 -9.61 16.61
CA PRO A 250 13.59 -9.85 17.85
C PRO A 250 15.09 -10.08 17.59
N VAL A 251 15.92 -9.39 18.37
CA VAL A 251 17.39 -9.42 18.33
C VAL A 251 17.93 -9.60 19.74
N ASP A 252 19.06 -10.29 19.88
CA ASP A 252 19.73 -10.45 21.17
C ASP A 252 20.10 -9.07 21.74
N LYS A 253 19.73 -8.79 22.99
CA LYS A 253 19.93 -7.49 23.66
C LYS A 253 21.37 -7.01 23.65
N THR A 254 22.34 -7.92 23.75
CA THR A 254 23.75 -7.53 23.73
C THR A 254 24.16 -7.03 22.35
N LEU A 255 23.63 -7.63 21.29
CA LEU A 255 23.88 -7.23 19.91
C LEU A 255 23.09 -5.97 19.53
N ALA A 256 21.83 -5.87 19.96
CA ALA A 256 21.03 -4.67 19.81
C ALA A 256 21.69 -3.46 20.49
N TYR A 257 22.33 -3.64 21.65
CA TYR A 257 23.10 -2.59 22.31
C TYR A 257 24.24 -2.02 21.44
N PHE A 258 24.95 -2.86 20.69
CA PHE A 258 25.98 -2.39 19.76
C PHE A 258 25.40 -1.63 18.56
N LEU A 259 24.23 -2.05 18.08
CA LEU A 259 23.51 -1.32 17.03
C LEU A 259 23.07 0.07 17.51
N THR A 260 22.72 0.20 18.80
CA THR A 260 22.24 1.47 19.36
C THR A 260 23.32 2.48 19.68
N ASN A 261 24.52 2.01 20.07
CA ASN A 261 25.63 2.89 20.42
C ASN A 261 26.44 3.36 19.20
N SER A 262 26.25 2.73 18.05
CA SER A 262 26.91 3.09 16.79
C SER A 262 26.10 4.08 15.95
N ALA A 263 24.83 4.32 16.30
CA ALA A 263 23.97 5.31 15.66
C ALA A 263 24.24 6.71 16.23
N THR A 264 24.13 7.71 15.36
CA THR A 264 24.58 9.10 15.50
C THR A 264 23.94 9.90 16.65
N ASN A 265 24.45 11.12 16.86
CA ASN A 265 24.16 12.08 17.96
C ASN A 265 22.68 12.35 18.30
N ASP A 266 21.72 11.90 17.49
CA ASP A 266 20.28 12.02 17.77
C ASP A 266 19.74 10.88 18.65
N GLY A 267 20.56 9.89 19.00
CA GLY A 267 20.22 8.83 19.97
C GLY A 267 19.08 7.92 19.54
N PHE A 268 18.67 7.98 18.26
CA PHE A 268 17.56 7.23 17.73
C PHE A 268 18.03 5.85 17.28
N VAL A 269 18.01 4.86 18.17
CA VAL A 269 17.75 3.50 17.70
C VAL A 269 16.48 3.07 18.37
N SER A 270 15.47 2.78 17.56
CA SER A 270 14.15 2.37 17.97
C SER A 270 14.21 0.98 18.59
N ARG A 271 14.71 0.91 19.83
CA ARG A 271 14.43 -0.17 20.75
C ARG A 271 12.95 -0.10 21.04
N ALA A 272 12.22 -0.91 20.32
CA ALA A 272 10.81 -1.09 20.52
C ALA A 272 10.59 -1.85 21.83
N ARG A 273 10.30 -1.15 22.93
CA ARG A 273 9.52 -1.81 23.96
C ARG A 273 8.15 -2.03 23.34
N VAL A 274 7.81 -3.28 23.03
CA VAL A 274 6.59 -3.62 22.29
C VAL A 274 5.32 -3.07 22.95
N ALA A 275 5.35 -2.78 24.26
CA ALA A 275 4.27 -2.11 24.99
C ALA A 275 4.10 -0.60 24.69
N ALA A 276 5.11 0.08 24.13
CA ALA A 276 5.08 1.51 23.80
C ALA A 276 4.60 1.80 22.36
N GLU A 277 4.47 0.76 21.54
CA GLU A 277 4.19 0.93 20.12
C GLU A 277 2.70 0.89 19.81
N SER A 278 2.23 1.91 19.09
CA SER A 278 0.85 2.03 18.66
C SER A 278 0.76 2.06 17.15
N CYS A 279 -0.24 1.39 16.58
CA CYS A 279 -0.52 1.47 15.16
C CYS A 279 -1.43 2.67 14.91
N LYS A 280 -1.04 3.58 14.01
CA LYS A 280 -1.80 4.78 13.68
C LYS A 280 -2.27 4.74 12.24
N CYS A 281 -3.58 4.95 12.08
CA CYS A 281 -4.16 5.20 10.78
C CYS A 281 -3.89 6.66 10.36
N ASN A 282 -3.08 6.84 9.32
CA ASN A 282 -2.73 8.16 8.80
C ASN A 282 -3.73 8.67 7.74
N SER A 283 -4.46 7.75 7.10
CA SER A 283 -5.54 8.10 6.18
C SER A 283 -6.57 6.96 6.06
N GLY A 284 -7.85 7.32 5.95
CA GLY A 284 -8.97 6.38 5.88
C GLY A 284 -9.85 6.37 7.14
N THR A 285 -10.70 5.35 7.26
CA THR A 285 -11.82 5.33 8.23
C THR A 285 -11.54 4.63 9.56
N SER A 286 -10.26 4.42 9.94
CA SER A 286 -9.78 3.57 11.06
C SER A 286 -9.59 2.09 10.71
N GLY A 287 -8.97 1.31 11.62
CA GLY A 287 -8.71 -0.12 11.44
C GLY A 287 -7.23 -0.53 11.47
N CYS A 288 -6.32 0.43 11.66
CA CYS A 288 -4.90 0.16 11.84
C CYS A 288 -4.67 -0.48 13.21
N VAL A 289 -4.47 -1.79 13.25
CA VAL A 289 -4.32 -2.59 14.47
C VAL A 289 -2.94 -3.22 14.53
N LYS A 290 -2.49 -3.54 15.75
CA LYS A 290 -1.23 -4.26 15.94
C LYS A 290 -1.40 -5.72 15.56
N GLY A 291 -0.62 -6.16 14.59
CA GLY A 291 -0.50 -7.56 14.18
C GLY A 291 0.75 -8.20 14.78
N SER A 292 0.71 -9.52 14.94
CA SER A 292 1.90 -10.30 15.22
C SER A 292 1.82 -11.64 14.51
N LYS A 293 2.96 -12.14 14.06
CA LYS A 293 3.05 -13.41 13.35
C LYS A 293 4.27 -14.18 13.78
N SER A 294 4.10 -15.48 14.02
CA SER A 294 5.24 -16.36 14.21
C SER A 294 5.81 -16.69 12.84
N VAL A 295 7.06 -16.31 12.62
CA VAL A 295 7.81 -16.68 11.43
C VAL A 295 8.80 -17.76 11.87
N PRO A 296 8.93 -18.89 11.13
CA PRO A 296 9.98 -19.88 11.39
C PRO A 296 11.32 -19.15 11.54
N PHE A 297 12.29 -19.69 12.29
CA PHE A 297 13.64 -19.11 12.48
C PHE A 297 13.75 -17.67 13.01
N LEU A 298 12.66 -16.91 13.15
CA LEU A 298 12.62 -15.53 13.65
C LEU A 298 11.93 -15.44 15.01
N GLY A 299 11.04 -16.39 15.32
CA GLY A 299 10.11 -16.25 16.42
C GLY A 299 8.96 -15.32 16.04
N LYS A 300 8.43 -14.57 17.00
CA LYS A 300 7.33 -13.65 16.77
C LYS A 300 7.82 -12.32 16.23
N VAL A 301 7.27 -11.88 15.09
CA VAL A 301 7.46 -10.52 14.56
C VAL A 301 6.21 -9.68 14.82
N VAL A 302 6.39 -8.37 14.92
CA VAL A 302 5.32 -7.40 15.19
C VAL A 302 5.24 -6.39 14.05
N TYR A 303 4.02 -6.06 13.65
CA TYR A 303 3.73 -5.14 12.54
C TYR A 303 2.37 -4.47 12.76
N CYS A 304 2.01 -3.53 11.88
CA CYS A 304 0.68 -2.94 11.88
C CYS A 304 -0.13 -3.41 10.68
N GLU A 305 -1.32 -3.92 10.96
CA GLU A 305 -2.31 -4.32 9.95
C GLU A 305 -3.22 -3.14 9.66
N ALA A 306 -3.30 -2.74 8.40
CA ALA A 306 -4.05 -1.55 8.02
C ALA A 306 -5.56 -1.72 8.19
N GLY A 307 -6.10 -2.94 8.02
CA GLY A 307 -7.55 -3.18 8.05
C GLY A 307 -8.25 -2.32 6.99
N LYS A 308 -9.21 -1.48 7.41
CA LYS A 308 -9.88 -0.49 6.53
C LYS A 308 -9.12 0.83 6.39
N CYS A 309 -7.97 0.95 7.02
CA CYS A 309 -7.10 2.10 6.88
C CYS A 309 -6.35 2.02 5.54
N THR A 310 -6.27 3.12 4.81
CA THR A 310 -5.54 3.16 3.53
C THR A 310 -4.03 3.33 3.76
N ASN A 311 -3.64 3.97 4.87
CA ASN A 311 -2.24 4.11 5.25
C ASN A 311 -2.05 3.95 6.76
N CYS A 312 -1.35 2.90 7.15
CA CYS A 312 -1.14 2.50 8.54
C CYS A 312 0.36 2.55 8.84
N SER A 313 0.73 3.24 9.93
CA SER A 313 2.12 3.33 10.39
C SER A 313 2.26 2.81 11.82
N LEU A 314 3.42 2.24 12.08
CA LEU A 314 3.89 1.95 13.43
C LEU A 314 4.42 3.26 14.06
N ASN A 315 3.81 3.68 15.16
CA ASN A 315 4.35 4.72 16.04
C ASN A 315 5.14 4.07 17.17
N TYR A 316 6.26 4.69 17.49
CA TYR A 316 7.26 4.29 18.48
C TYR A 316 7.68 5.51 19.31
#